data_AF-W1X5Q2-F1
#
_entry.id   AF-W1X5Q2-F1
#
_cell.length_a   1.000
_cell.length_b   1.000
_cell.length_c   1.000
_cell.angle_alpha   90.00
_cell.angle_beta   90.00
_cell.angle_gamma   90.00
#
_symmetry.space_group_name_H-M   'P 1'
#
loop_
_entity.id
_entity.type
_entity.pdbx_description
1 polymer ?
#
loop_
_entity_poly.entity_id
_entity_poly.type
_entity_poly.pdbx_seq_one_letter_code
_entity_poly.pdbx_strand_id
1 'polypeptide(L)' 'VLSKNNVVKEADYIFAVGGGKAIDTSKCLGEKSKKKVFAFPTIASNCAACTNVSIMYNNDGTFKEPYFFLHPAAHT' A
#
# COMPACT_ATOMS: atom_id res chain seq x y z
N VAL A 1 1.41 2.85 13.00
CA VAL A 1 2.19 4.10 13.12
C VAL A 1 1.62 5.17 12.20
N LEU A 2 1.60 4.98 10.87
CA LEU A 2 1.03 5.95 9.93
C LEU A 2 -0.48 6.20 10.10
N SER A 3 -1.27 5.16 10.39
CA SER A 3 -2.73 5.30 10.61
C SER A 3 -3.12 6.19 11.81
N LYS A 4 -2.19 6.49 12.72
CA LYS A 4 -2.44 7.37 13.87
C LYS A 4 -2.19 8.84 13.54
N ASN A 5 -1.48 9.15 12.45
CA ASN A 5 -1.15 10.51 12.04
C ASN A 5 -2.42 11.25 11.57
N ASN A 6 -2.65 12.47 12.07
CA ASN A 6 -3.83 13.27 11.73
C ASN A 6 -3.87 13.65 10.25
N VAL A 7 -2.72 13.94 9.64
CA VAL A 7 -2.62 14.22 8.19
C VAL A 7 -3.16 13.05 7.37
N VAL A 8 -2.86 11.81 7.77
CA VAL A 8 -3.37 10.61 7.09
C VAL A 8 -4.85 10.39 7.36
N LYS A 9 -5.37 10.79 8.52
CA LYS A 9 -6.80 10.66 8.85
C LYS A 9 -7.64 11.64 8.03
N GLU A 10 -7.15 12.87 7.90
CA GLU A 10 -7.80 14.00 7.20
C GLU A 10 -7.66 13.94 5.67
N ALA A 11 -6.67 13.22 5.14
CA ALA A 11 -6.51 13.07 3.69
C ALA A 11 -7.68 12.32 3.03
N ASP A 12 -8.11 12.76 1.85
CA ASP A 12 -9.13 12.04 1.08
C ASP A 12 -8.56 10.80 0.35
N TYR A 13 -7.30 10.89 -0.09
CA TYR A 13 -6.63 9.92 -0.95
C TYR A 13 -5.19 9.65 -0.50
N ILE A 14 -4.66 8.48 -0.88
CA ILE A 14 -3.26 8.11 -0.67
C ILE A 14 -2.59 7.91 -2.03
N PHE A 15 -1.49 8.64 -2.27
CA PHE A 15 -0.64 8.48 -3.45
C PHE A 15 0.59 7.66 -3.07
N ALA A 16 0.67 6.43 -3.56
CA ALA A 16 1.74 5.48 -3.27
C ALA A 16 2.85 5.58 -4.33
N VAL A 17 3.96 6.25 -4.01
CA VAL A 17 5.08 6.46 -4.93
C VAL A 17 6.30 5.67 -4.46
N GLY A 18 6.88 4.84 -5.32
CA GLY A 18 8.11 4.10 -4.99
C GLY A 18 8.18 2.71 -5.63
N GLY A 19 8.90 1.79 -4.98
CA GLY A 19 8.95 0.37 -5.35
C GLY A 19 7.89 -0.47 -4.63
N GLY A 20 7.96 -1.80 -4.78
CA GLY A 20 6.95 -2.73 -4.25
C GLY A 20 6.64 -2.57 -2.75
N LYS A 21 7.66 -2.44 -1.90
CA LYS A 21 7.46 -2.27 -0.44
C LYS A 21 6.70 -0.98 -0.08
N ALA A 22 6.97 0.12 -0.80
CA ALA A 22 6.28 1.39 -0.57
C ALA A 22 4.81 1.30 -1.00
N ILE A 23 4.56 0.67 -2.15
CA ILE A 23 3.21 0.44 -2.68
C ILE A 23 2.41 -0.48 -1.76
N ASP A 24 2.96 -1.63 -1.37
CA ASP A 24 2.29 -2.58 -0.48
C ASP A 24 1.97 -1.96 0.90
N THR A 25 2.90 -1.17 1.46
CA THR A 25 2.65 -0.44 2.70
C THR A 25 1.45 0.52 2.56
N SER A 26 1.40 1.25 1.45
CA SER A 26 0.34 2.23 1.18
C SER A 26 -1.00 1.58 0.91
N LYS A 27 -1.03 0.46 0.17
CA LYS A 27 -2.25 -0.34 -0.05
C LYS A 27 -2.81 -0.87 1.26
N CYS A 28 -1.96 -1.46 2.12
CA CYS A 28 -2.38 -1.92 3.44
C CYS A 28 -2.91 -0.77 4.32
N LEU A 29 -2.27 0.41 4.26
CA LEU A 29 -2.73 1.60 4.97
C LEU A 29 -4.09 2.09 4.47
N GLY A 30 -4.29 2.11 3.15
CA GLY A 30 -5.55 2.51 2.52
C GLY A 30 -6.70 1.61 2.90
N GLU A 31 -6.52 0.29 2.83
CA GLU A 31 -7.53 -0.68 3.25
C GLU A 31 -7.93 -0.49 4.72
N LYS A 32 -6.94 -0.38 5.62
CA LYS A 32 -7.17 -0.19 7.06
C LYS A 32 -7.79 1.16 7.41
N SER A 33 -7.49 2.19 6.62
CA SER A 33 -7.96 3.57 6.85
C SER A 33 -9.20 3.92 6.02
N LYS A 34 -9.71 2.97 5.23
CA LYS A 34 -10.81 3.13 4.27
C LYS A 34 -10.59 4.32 3.31
N LYS A 35 -9.38 4.40 2.76
CA LYS A 35 -8.96 5.42 1.80
C LYS A 35 -8.57 4.80 0.47
N LYS A 36 -8.97 5.45 -0.62
CA LYS A 36 -8.55 5.06 -1.98
C LYS A 36 -7.05 5.31 -2.16
N VAL A 37 -6.37 4.35 -2.78
CA VAL A 37 -4.93 4.39 -3.04
C VAL A 37 -4.68 4.44 -4.54
N PHE A 38 -3.83 5.36 -4.98
CA PHE A 38 -3.32 5.42 -6.36
C PHE A 38 -1.83 5.06 -6.36
N ALA A 39 -1.41 4.14 -7.21
CA ALA A 39 -0.02 3.67 -7.24
C ALA A 39 0.77 4.26 -8.41
N PHE A 40 1.98 4.76 -8.11
CA PHE A 40 2.93 5.36 -9.04
C PHE A 40 4.28 4.64 -8.89
N PRO A 41 4.44 3.45 -9.51
CA PRO A 41 5.69 2.70 -9.44
C PRO A 41 6.81 3.50 -10.10
N THR A 42 7.94 3.59 -9.40
CA THR A 42 9.16 4.26 -9.90
C THR A 42 10.11 3.31 -10.64
N ILE A 43 9.84 2.01 -10.56
CA ILE A 43 10.56 0.95 -11.27
C ILE A 43 9.60 -0.19 -11.62
N ALA A 44 9.78 -0.79 -12.80
CA ALA A 44 8.99 -1.92 -13.28
C ALA A 44 9.60 -3.28 -12.86
N SER A 45 9.77 -3.52 -11.56
CA SER A 45 10.41 -4.74 -11.04
C SER A 45 9.43 -5.84 -10.60
N ASN A 46 8.19 -5.48 -10.31
CA ASN A 46 7.13 -6.43 -9.92
C ASN A 46 5.73 -5.84 -10.15
N CYS A 47 4.71 -6.65 -9.87
CA CYS A 47 3.30 -6.33 -10.11
C CYS A 47 2.56 -5.65 -8.95
N ALA A 48 3.25 -5.23 -7.87
CA ALA A 48 2.60 -4.69 -6.67
C ALA A 48 1.68 -3.49 -6.95
N ALA A 49 1.94 -2.72 -8.01
CA ALA A 49 1.08 -1.60 -8.41
C ALA A 49 -0.37 -2.00 -8.75
N CYS A 50 -0.58 -3.21 -9.27
CA CYS A 50 -1.88 -3.62 -9.83
C CYS A 50 -2.56 -4.75 -9.04
N THR A 51 -1.85 -5.40 -8.12
CA THR A 51 -2.41 -6.54 -7.37
C THR A 51 -3.20 -6.12 -6.14
N ASN A 52 -4.17 -6.95 -5.75
CA ASN A 52 -4.97 -6.82 -4.54
C ASN A 52 -4.34 -7.53 -3.31
N VAL A 53 -3.01 -7.64 -3.29
CA VAL A 53 -2.24 -8.24 -2.20
C VAL A 53 -1.09 -7.33 -1.81
N SER A 54 -0.76 -7.26 -0.52
CA SER A 54 0.45 -6.64 0.00
C SER A 54 1.33 -7.67 0.67
N ILE A 55 2.62 -7.72 0.35
CA ILE A 55 3.55 -8.64 1.00
C ILE A 55 4.04 -8.02 2.30
N MET A 56 3.76 -8.69 3.42
CA MET A 56 4.16 -8.25 4.74
C MET A 56 5.48 -8.89 5.13
N TYR A 57 6.30 -8.11 5.83
CA TYR A 57 7.61 -8.53 6.32
C TYR A 57 7.70 -8.34 7.83
N ASN A 58 8.53 -9.15 8.48
CA ASN A 58 8.98 -8.88 9.83
C ASN A 58 10.01 -7.73 9.83
N ASN A 59 10.36 -7.20 11.00
CA ASN A 59 11.32 -6.10 11.13
C ASN A 59 12.73 -6.47 10.68
N ASP A 60 13.09 -7.76 10.73
CA ASP A 60 14.35 -8.30 10.21
C ASP A 60 14.34 -8.49 8.68
N GLY A 61 13.23 -8.16 8.01
CA GLY A 61 13.06 -8.29 6.57
C GLY A 61 12.67 -9.68 6.10
N THR A 62 12.50 -10.65 6.99
CA THR A 62 11.99 -11.97 6.62
C THR A 62 10.52 -11.89 6.18
N PHE A 63 10.13 -12.78 5.29
CA PHE A 63 8.74 -12.92 4.86
C PHE A 63 7.85 -13.22 6.07
N LYS A 64 6.74 -12.51 6.18
CA LYS A 64 5.74 -12.75 7.22
C LYS A 64 4.52 -13.45 6.64
N GLU A 65 3.77 -12.75 5.79
CA GLU A 65 2.52 -13.24 5.21
C GLU A 65 2.05 -12.36 4.04
N PRO A 66 1.20 -12.86 3.14
CA PRO A 66 0.45 -12.01 2.23
C PRO A 66 -0.77 -11.41 2.93
N TYR A 67 -1.05 -10.13 2.68
CA TYR A 67 -2.25 -9.45 3.14
C TYR A 67 -3.17 -9.15 1.95
N PHE A 68 -4.26 -9.90 1.82
CA PHE A 68 -5.22 -9.79 0.72
C PHE A 68 -6.34 -8.80 1.04
N PHE A 69 -6.83 -8.11 0.01
CA PHE A 69 -7.96 -7.20 0.10
C PHE A 69 -8.79 -7.24 -1.20
N LEU A 70 -10.00 -6.68 -1.17
CA LEU A 70 -10.99 -6.88 -2.23
C LEU A 70 -10.65 -6.12 -3.52
N HIS A 71 -10.06 -4.93 -3.41
CA HIS A 71 -9.81 -4.04 -4.54
C HIS A 71 -8.34 -3.65 -4.66
N PRO A 72 -7.73 -3.72 -5.86
CA PRO A 72 -6.38 -3.21 -6.06
C PRO A 72 -6.32 -1.68 -5.94
N ALA A 73 -5.14 -1.10 -6.16
CA ALA A 73 -5.02 0.35 -6.28
C ALA A 73 -5.93 0.88 -7.41
N ALA A 74 -6.47 2.08 -7.21
CA ALA A 74 -7.27 2.78 -8.20
C ALA A 74 -6.38 3.34 -9.31
N HIS A 75 -6.90 3.34 -10.53
CA HIS A 75 -6.24 3.87 -11.72
C HIS A 75 -7.14 4.82 -12.54
N THR A 76 -8.34 5.13 -12.02
CA THR A 76 -9.36 6.04 -12.56
C THR A 76 -10.17 6.66 -11.44
#